data_AF-A0A0L1KNQ4-F1
#
_entry.id   AF-A0A0L1KNQ4-F1
#
_cell.length_a   1.000
_cell.length_b   1.000
_cell.length_c   1.000
_cell.angle_alpha   90.00
_cell.angle_beta   90.00
_cell.angle_gamma   90.00
#
_symmetry.space_group_name_H-M   'P 1'
#
loop_
_entity.id
_entity.type
_entity.pdbx_description
1 polymer ?
#
loop_
_entity_poly.entity_id
_entity_poly.type
_entity_poly.pdbx_seq_one_letter_code
_entity_poly.pdbx_strand_id
1 'polypeptide(L)'
;MTMNEFHARRWAMVKQWQAIHRLQPLLWRTSRLTGEKPSLQLFQEEFIRANGRRTPPLPILPTEAHEALVPRVINTLVDNDATKISARAQHARHGSSMTQHIVDIGQFRESIPYSKVLLSAQNLLREEVARAERTMTPNPPDADEEEEDANF
;
A
#
# COMPACT_ATOMS: atom_id res chain seq x y z
N MET A 1 -21.46 5.72 -8.18
CA MET A 1 -20.20 6.39 -7.81
C MET A 1 -20.53 7.33 -6.65
N THR A 2 -19.93 7.13 -5.48
CA THR A 2 -20.23 7.96 -4.30
C THR A 2 -19.51 9.32 -4.37
N MET A 3 -19.96 10.30 -3.60
CA MET A 3 -19.33 11.63 -3.55
C MET A 3 -17.83 11.53 -3.17
N ASN A 4 -17.47 10.63 -2.26
CA ASN A 4 -16.08 10.40 -1.85
C ASN A 4 -15.23 9.79 -2.98
N GLU A 5 -15.78 8.89 -3.79
CA GLU A 5 -15.07 8.32 -4.96
C GLU A 5 -14.79 9.40 -6.02
N PHE A 6 -15.70 10.37 -6.17
CA PHE A 6 -15.50 11.51 -7.07
C PHE A 6 -14.39 12.44 -6.60
N HIS A 7 -14.39 12.81 -5.33
CA HIS A 7 -13.32 13.64 -4.75
C HIS A 7 -11.97 12.92 -4.78
N ALA A 8 -11.94 11.63 -4.42
CA ALA A 8 -10.74 10.81 -4.47
C ALA A 8 -10.15 10.75 -5.88
N ARG A 9 -10.99 10.58 -6.92
CA ARG A 9 -10.53 10.54 -8.32
C ARG A 9 -9.96 11.89 -8.77
N ARG A 10 -10.61 13.00 -8.44
CA ARG A 10 -10.09 14.34 -8.78
C ARG A 10 -8.77 14.62 -8.09
N TRP A 11 -8.67 14.29 -6.81
CA TRP A 11 -7.42 14.43 -6.06
C TRP A 11 -6.30 13.58 -6.66
N ALA A 12 -6.60 12.33 -7.00
CA ALA A 12 -5.67 11.41 -7.62
C ALA A 12 -5.12 11.95 -8.95
N MET A 13 -5.96 12.58 -9.78
CA MET A 13 -5.51 13.20 -11.04
C MET A 13 -4.48 14.31 -10.79
N VAL A 14 -4.72 15.18 -9.79
CA VAL A 14 -3.78 16.25 -9.41
C VAL A 14 -2.46 15.66 -8.90
N LYS A 15 -2.51 14.63 -8.05
CA LYS A 15 -1.33 13.96 -7.52
C LYS A 15 -0.54 13.21 -8.59
N GLN A 16 -1.22 12.53 -9.52
CA GLN A 16 -0.58 11.87 -10.66
C GLN A 16 0.16 12.86 -11.54
N TRP A 17 -0.43 14.03 -11.82
CA TRP A 17 0.27 15.09 -12.56
C TRP A 17 1.55 15.53 -11.85
N GLN A 18 1.50 15.75 -10.53
CA GLN A 18 2.70 16.08 -9.73
C GLN A 18 3.74 14.97 -9.75
N ALA A 19 3.31 13.70 -9.70
CA ALA A 19 4.20 12.54 -9.76
C ALA A 19 4.86 12.37 -11.14
N ILE A 20 4.17 12.72 -12.24
CA ILE A 20 4.76 12.71 -13.59
C ILE A 20 6.01 13.59 -13.64
N HIS A 21 5.93 14.82 -13.15
CA HIS A 21 7.07 15.75 -13.16
C HIS A 21 8.29 15.21 -12.39
N ARG A 22 8.06 14.43 -11.34
CA ARG A 22 9.13 13.82 -10.53
C ARG A 22 9.72 12.57 -11.20
N LEU A 23 8.89 11.76 -11.82
CA LEU A 23 9.30 10.50 -12.45
C LEU A 23 9.80 10.64 -13.88
N GLN A 24 9.42 11.70 -14.58
CA GLN A 24 9.75 11.87 -16.00
C GLN A 24 11.25 11.70 -16.29
N PRO A 25 12.20 12.25 -15.50
CA PRO A 25 13.63 12.03 -15.75
C PRO A 25 14.05 10.57 -15.60
N LEU A 26 13.48 9.85 -14.63
CA LEU A 26 13.76 8.43 -14.41
C LEU A 26 13.22 7.60 -15.57
N LEU A 27 11.95 7.79 -15.94
CA LEU A 27 11.30 7.04 -17.02
C LEU A 27 11.93 7.35 -18.39
N TRP A 28 12.41 8.58 -18.59
CA TRP A 28 13.16 8.96 -19.78
C TRP A 28 14.54 8.30 -19.85
N ARG A 29 15.20 8.11 -18.71
CA ARG A 29 16.48 7.41 -18.65
C ARG A 29 16.31 5.91 -18.87
N THR A 30 15.29 5.30 -18.27
CA THR A 30 15.01 3.87 -18.44
C THR A 30 14.60 3.55 -19.87
N SER A 31 13.78 4.41 -20.50
CA SER A 31 13.33 4.20 -21.89
C SER A 31 14.49 4.20 -22.90
N ARG A 32 15.53 5.00 -22.65
CA ARG A 32 16.78 4.96 -23.45
C ARG A 32 17.57 3.67 -23.30
N LEU A 33 17.52 3.05 -22.11
CA LEU A 33 18.21 1.78 -21.84
C LEU A 33 17.43 0.58 -22.39
N THR A 34 16.09 0.61 -22.30
CA THR A 34 15.22 -0.46 -22.80
C THR A 34 14.90 -0.34 -24.29
N GLY A 35 15.14 0.83 -24.89
CA GLY A 35 14.77 1.11 -26.29
C GLY A 35 13.28 1.42 -26.48
N GLU A 36 12.51 1.52 -25.40
CA GLU A 36 11.09 1.85 -25.44
C GLU A 36 10.86 3.33 -25.75
N LYS A 37 9.78 3.64 -26.47
CA LYS A 37 9.42 5.04 -26.73
C LYS A 37 8.69 5.62 -25.52
N PRO A 38 9.14 6.76 -24.96
CA PRO A 38 8.41 7.44 -23.91
C PRO A 38 7.06 7.93 -24.48
N SER A 39 5.97 7.30 -24.03
CA SER A 39 4.62 7.55 -24.50
C SER A 39 3.66 7.66 -23.32
N LEU A 40 2.49 8.27 -23.53
CA LEU A 40 1.46 8.36 -22.50
C LEU A 40 1.04 6.97 -21.97
N GLN A 41 1.05 5.96 -22.83
CA GLN A 41 0.72 4.58 -22.45
C GLN A 41 1.71 4.02 -21.43
N LEU A 42 3.02 4.24 -21.65
CA LEU A 42 4.05 3.83 -20.71
C LEU A 42 3.85 4.46 -19.32
N PHE A 43 3.56 5.77 -19.28
CA PHE A 43 3.25 6.45 -18.01
C PHE A 43 2.01 5.85 -17.36
N GLN A 44 0.93 5.63 -18.11
CA GLN A 44 -0.31 5.05 -17.58
C GLN A 44 -0.08 3.66 -16.98
N GLU A 45 0.67 2.80 -17.65
CA GLU A 45 1.00 1.46 -17.16
C GLU A 45 1.81 1.51 -15.87
N GLU A 46 2.81 2.39 -15.77
CA GLU A 46 3.59 2.56 -14.55
C GLU A 46 2.73 3.12 -13.40
N PHE A 47 1.80 4.04 -13.67
CA PHE A 47 0.84 4.50 -12.66
C PHE A 47 -0.14 3.40 -12.24
N ILE A 48 -0.61 2.55 -13.17
CA ILE A 48 -1.48 1.41 -12.86
C ILE A 48 -0.71 0.40 -12.00
N ARG A 49 0.55 0.11 -12.32
CA ARG A 49 1.40 -0.79 -11.54
C ARG A 49 1.64 -0.27 -10.12
N ALA A 50 1.93 1.03 -9.97
CA ALA A 50 2.15 1.63 -8.67
C ALA A 50 0.85 1.73 -7.84
N ASN A 51 -0.23 2.23 -8.43
CA ASN A 51 -1.47 2.61 -7.71
C ASN A 51 -2.58 1.55 -7.73
N GLY A 52 -2.58 0.64 -8.70
CA GLY A 52 -3.61 -0.36 -8.96
C GLY A 52 -3.45 -1.65 -8.16
N ARG A 53 -2.62 -1.62 -7.11
CA ARG A 53 -2.42 -2.72 -6.18
C ARG A 53 -3.74 -3.08 -5.51
N ARG A 54 -4.10 -4.35 -5.57
CA ARG A 54 -5.29 -4.88 -4.88
C ARG A 54 -4.84 -5.92 -3.88
N THR A 55 -5.49 -5.92 -2.73
CA THR A 55 -5.37 -7.05 -1.80
C THR A 55 -6.11 -8.24 -2.41
N PRO A 56 -5.44 -9.39 -2.62
CA PRO A 56 -6.13 -10.63 -2.94
C PRO A 56 -7.13 -11.02 -1.83
N PRO A 57 -8.07 -11.94 -2.10
CA PRO A 57 -8.95 -12.46 -1.06
C PRO A 57 -8.14 -13.11 0.08
N LEU A 58 -8.21 -12.49 1.26
CA LEU A 58 -7.38 -12.77 2.42
C LEU A 58 -7.50 -14.19 3.06
N PRO A 59 -8.54 -15.03 2.84
CA PRO A 59 -8.51 -16.39 3.39
C PRO A 59 -7.85 -17.45 2.48
N ILE A 60 -7.47 -17.11 1.24
CA ILE A 60 -7.06 -18.11 0.22
C ILE A 60 -5.53 -18.25 0.09
N LEU A 61 -4.78 -17.22 0.50
CA LEU A 61 -3.33 -17.18 0.34
C LEU A 61 -2.67 -16.94 1.71
N PRO A 62 -1.58 -17.65 2.05
CA PRO A 62 -0.79 -17.33 3.24
C PRO A 62 -0.29 -15.89 3.12
N THR A 63 -0.36 -15.13 4.21
CA THR A 63 -0.04 -13.69 4.25
C THR A 63 1.40 -13.40 3.83
N GLU A 64 2.32 -14.37 3.93
CA GLU A 64 3.69 -14.28 3.39
C GLU A 64 3.75 -14.15 1.86
N ALA A 65 2.77 -14.70 1.13
CA ALA A 65 2.66 -14.49 -0.32
C ALA A 65 2.15 -13.08 -0.68
N HIS A 66 1.61 -12.32 0.29
CA HIS A 66 1.13 -10.95 0.09
C HIS A 66 2.25 -9.90 0.16
N GLU A 67 3.43 -10.22 0.71
CA GLU A 67 4.51 -9.27 1.00
C GLU A 67 5.61 -9.15 -0.06
N ALA A 68 5.67 -10.04 -1.06
CA ALA A 68 6.79 -10.06 -2.01
C ALA A 68 6.78 -8.97 -3.10
N LEU A 69 5.91 -7.95 -3.00
CA LEU A 69 6.11 -6.68 -3.69
C LEU A 69 6.45 -5.62 -2.65
N VAL A 70 7.62 -5.79 -2.01
CA VAL A 70 8.27 -4.81 -1.14
C VAL A 70 7.93 -3.41 -1.65
N PRO A 71 7.34 -2.53 -0.82
CA PRO A 71 7.04 -1.17 -1.22
C PRO A 71 8.35 -0.48 -1.58
N ARG A 72 8.75 -0.56 -2.86
CA ARG A 72 9.90 0.18 -3.36
C ARG A 72 9.62 1.65 -3.10
N VAL A 73 10.63 2.40 -2.66
CA VAL A 73 10.57 3.85 -2.40
C VAL A 73 9.91 4.60 -3.57
N ILE A 74 10.09 4.12 -4.79
CA ILE A 74 9.42 4.69 -5.97
C ILE A 74 7.89 4.64 -5.86
N ASN A 75 7.30 3.56 -5.34
CA ASN A 75 5.84 3.45 -5.22
C ASN A 75 5.26 4.43 -4.20
N THR A 76 5.99 4.73 -3.12
CA THR A 76 5.54 5.72 -2.13
C THR A 76 5.63 7.15 -2.70
N LEU A 77 6.60 7.42 -3.58
CA LEU A 77 6.74 8.70 -4.28
C LEU A 77 5.68 8.93 -5.37
N VAL A 78 5.07 7.85 -5.87
CA VAL A 78 4.15 7.82 -7.02
C VAL A 78 2.70 7.61 -6.62
N ASP A 79 2.47 7.35 -5.32
CA ASP A 79 1.15 7.14 -4.77
C ASP A 79 0.28 8.40 -4.93
N ASN A 80 -0.93 8.20 -5.44
CA ASN A 80 -1.88 9.26 -5.75
C ASN A 80 -2.75 9.70 -4.56
N ASP A 81 -2.51 9.14 -3.36
CA ASP A 81 -3.22 9.46 -2.11
C ASP A 81 -4.75 9.27 -2.18
N ALA A 82 -5.28 8.54 -3.17
CA ALA A 82 -6.72 8.34 -3.31
C ALA A 82 -7.34 7.57 -2.13
N THR A 83 -6.54 6.72 -1.48
CA THR A 83 -6.92 5.96 -0.29
C THR A 83 -7.23 6.84 0.91
N LYS A 84 -6.62 8.03 1.02
CA LYS A 84 -6.86 8.96 2.14
C LYS A 84 -8.26 9.55 2.15
N ILE A 85 -8.91 9.59 0.97
CA ILE A 85 -10.21 10.25 0.77
C ILE A 85 -11.34 9.23 0.70
N SER A 86 -11.06 8.03 0.17
CA SER A 86 -12.07 6.99 0.00
C SER A 86 -11.68 5.72 0.74
N ALA A 87 -12.43 5.43 1.81
CA ALA A 87 -12.30 4.19 2.58
C ALA A 87 -12.43 2.94 1.70
N ARG A 88 -13.27 2.99 0.65
CA ARG A 88 -13.39 1.87 -0.30
C ARG A 88 -12.10 1.68 -1.12
N ALA A 89 -11.45 2.76 -1.53
CA ALA A 89 -10.17 2.68 -2.22
C ALA A 89 -9.08 2.14 -1.30
N GLN A 90 -9.09 2.55 -0.02
CA GLN A 90 -8.21 2.02 1.03
C GLN A 90 -8.42 0.52 1.24
N HIS A 91 -9.66 0.07 1.41
CA HIS A 91 -9.99 -1.36 1.55
C HIS A 91 -9.66 -2.17 0.30
N ALA A 92 -9.75 -1.59 -0.91
CA ALA A 92 -9.35 -2.28 -2.12
C ALA A 92 -7.83 -2.53 -2.19
N ARG A 93 -7.03 -1.61 -1.62
CA ARG A 93 -5.57 -1.70 -1.61
C ARG A 93 -5.00 -2.55 -0.48
N HIS A 94 -5.61 -2.49 0.71
CA HIS A 94 -5.08 -3.13 1.92
C HIS A 94 -6.02 -4.18 2.55
N GLY A 95 -7.30 -4.19 2.21
CA GLY A 95 -8.34 -4.83 3.02
C GLY A 95 -8.80 -3.89 4.15
N SER A 96 -9.88 -4.25 4.83
CA SER A 96 -10.30 -3.54 6.05
C SER A 96 -9.52 -4.06 7.25
N SER A 97 -9.18 -3.20 8.22
CA SER A 97 -8.56 -3.58 9.51
C SER A 97 -9.23 -4.79 10.13
N MET A 98 -10.56 -4.78 10.21
CA MET A 98 -11.32 -5.87 10.81
C MET A 98 -11.12 -7.19 10.06
N THR A 99 -11.12 -7.15 8.73
CA THR A 99 -10.95 -8.35 7.90
C THR A 99 -9.54 -8.92 8.04
N GLN A 100 -8.52 -8.08 8.15
CA GLN A 100 -7.14 -8.51 8.39
C GLN A 100 -7.03 -9.23 9.74
N HIS A 101 -7.48 -8.59 10.83
CA HIS A 101 -7.47 -9.20 12.17
C HIS A 101 -8.24 -10.53 12.22
N ILE A 102 -9.41 -10.63 11.55
CA ILE A 102 -10.17 -11.90 11.48
C ILE A 102 -9.40 -12.98 10.71
N VAL A 103 -8.70 -12.61 9.64
CA VAL A 103 -7.88 -13.54 8.87
C VAL A 103 -6.69 -14.00 9.69
N ASP A 104 -6.05 -13.11 10.45
CA ASP A 104 -4.93 -13.45 11.31
C ASP A 104 -5.33 -14.41 12.45
N ILE A 105 -6.54 -14.26 13.00
CA ILE A 105 -7.15 -15.27 13.89
C ILE A 105 -7.33 -16.60 13.14
N GLY A 106 -7.89 -16.58 11.94
CA GLY A 106 -8.16 -17.78 11.14
C GLY A 106 -6.91 -18.54 10.70
N GLN A 107 -5.79 -17.83 10.56
CA GLN A 107 -4.47 -18.38 10.26
C GLN A 107 -3.65 -18.70 11.52
N PHE A 108 -4.22 -18.53 12.72
CA PHE A 108 -3.54 -18.73 14.00
C PHE A 108 -2.28 -17.87 14.20
N ARG A 109 -2.18 -16.73 13.51
CA ARG A 109 -1.12 -15.72 13.70
C ARG A 109 -1.34 -14.89 14.96
N GLU A 110 -2.60 -14.72 15.36
CA GLU A 110 -2.98 -14.01 16.57
C GLU A 110 -3.80 -14.88 17.54
N SER A 111 -3.71 -14.54 18.83
CA SER A 111 -4.55 -15.18 19.84
C SER A 111 -5.94 -14.53 19.89
N ILE A 112 -6.99 -15.34 19.97
CA ILE A 112 -8.38 -14.89 20.11
C ILE A 112 -8.58 -13.81 21.20
N PRO A 113 -8.03 -13.94 22.44
CA PRO A 113 -8.21 -12.90 23.45
C PRO A 113 -7.54 -11.58 23.07
N TYR A 114 -6.40 -11.61 22.39
CA TYR A 114 -5.69 -10.43 21.91
C TYR A 114 -6.47 -9.75 20.78
N SER A 115 -6.92 -10.50 19.78
CA SER A 115 -7.67 -9.94 18.65
C SER A 115 -9.03 -9.37 19.08
N LYS A 116 -9.65 -9.88 20.16
CA LYS A 116 -10.87 -9.27 20.73
C LYS A 116 -10.65 -7.82 21.21
N VAL A 117 -9.45 -7.50 21.69
CA VAL A 117 -9.09 -6.13 22.10
C VAL A 117 -8.89 -5.25 20.87
N LEU A 118 -8.19 -5.75 19.85
CA LEU A 118 -7.93 -5.03 18.59
C LEU A 118 -9.20 -4.79 17.76
N LEU A 119 -10.11 -5.76 17.73
CA LEU A 119 -11.40 -5.69 17.03
C LEU A 119 -12.40 -4.73 17.70
N SER A 120 -12.03 -4.06 18.79
CA SER A 120 -12.89 -3.01 19.37
C SER A 120 -13.07 -1.86 18.37
N ALA A 121 -14.30 -1.32 18.29
CA ALA A 121 -14.64 -0.27 17.34
C ALA A 121 -13.73 0.98 17.46
N GLN A 122 -13.28 1.29 18.67
CA GLN A 122 -12.38 2.41 18.93
C GLN A 122 -10.98 2.17 18.35
N ASN A 123 -10.45 0.95 18.47
CA ASN A 123 -9.14 0.59 17.92
C ASN A 123 -9.20 0.53 16.39
N LEU A 124 -10.21 -0.12 15.82
CA LEU A 124 -10.41 -0.16 14.37
C LEU A 124 -10.53 1.25 13.76
N LEU A 125 -11.26 2.15 14.41
CA LEU A 125 -11.36 3.53 13.95
C LEU A 125 -10.01 4.26 14.01
N ARG A 126 -9.26 4.12 15.10
CA ARG A 126 -7.93 4.72 15.25
C ARG A 126 -6.97 4.21 14.18
N GLU A 127 -6.98 2.90 13.92
CA GLU A 127 -6.16 2.29 12.88
C GLU A 127 -6.52 2.80 11.49
N GLU A 128 -7.81 2.84 11.13
CA GLU A 128 -8.22 3.28 9.80
C GLU A 128 -7.90 4.76 9.55
N VAL A 129 -8.03 5.61 10.58
CA VAL A 129 -7.59 7.01 10.52
C VAL A 129 -6.07 7.11 10.40
N ALA A 130 -5.31 6.37 11.22
CA ALA A 130 -3.85 6.38 11.16
C ALA A 130 -3.31 5.88 9.81
N ARG A 131 -3.97 4.89 9.20
CA ARG A 131 -3.66 4.39 7.84
C ARG A 131 -3.96 5.44 6.77
N ALA A 132 -5.11 6.12 6.86
CA ALA A 132 -5.48 7.18 5.93
C ALA A 132 -4.48 8.35 6.02
N GLU A 133 -4.01 8.70 7.22
CA GLU A 133 -3.05 9.77 7.42
C GLU A 133 -1.59 9.36 7.14
N ARG A 134 -1.30 8.06 7.05
CA ARG A 134 0.05 7.47 7.03
C ARG A 134 0.87 7.84 8.28
N THR A 135 0.23 7.87 9.43
CA THR A 135 0.85 8.13 10.74
C THR A 135 1.13 6.85 11.52
N MET A 136 0.84 5.67 10.95
CA MET A 136 1.29 4.41 11.52
C MET A 136 2.81 4.41 11.64
N THR A 137 3.29 4.11 12.83
CA THR A 137 4.72 3.91 13.09
C THR A 137 5.22 2.82 12.16
N PRO A 138 6.33 3.04 11.42
CA PRO A 138 7.00 1.95 10.73
C PRO A 138 7.28 0.85 11.76
N ASN A 139 7.06 -0.41 11.40
CA ASN A 139 7.62 -1.50 12.19
C ASN A 139 9.13 -1.24 12.32
N PRO A 140 9.73 -1.37 13.52
CA PRO A 140 11.18 -1.38 13.63
C PRO A 140 11.75 -2.45 12.69
N PRO A 141 12.99 -2.28 12.19
CA PRO A 141 13.64 -3.30 11.38
C PRO A 141 13.55 -4.65 12.09
N ASP A 142 13.33 -5.71 11.31
CA ASP A 142 13.24 -7.07 11.82
C ASP A 142 14.46 -7.35 12.70
N ALA A 143 14.23 -7.90 13.90
CA ALA A 143 15.26 -8.07 14.94
C ALA A 143 16.35 -9.11 14.59
N ASP A 144 16.42 -9.54 13.34
CA ASP A 144 17.25 -10.67 12.88
C ASP A 144 18.48 -10.23 12.07
N GLU A 145 18.71 -8.93 11.84
CA GLU A 145 19.89 -8.44 11.09
C GLU A 145 21.12 -8.11 11.97
N GLU A 146 21.07 -8.26 13.30
CA GLU A 146 22.18 -7.87 14.20
C GLU A 146 23.09 -9.01 14.70
N GLU A 147 22.83 -10.30 14.40
CA GLU A 147 23.63 -11.41 14.95
C GLU A 147 24.77 -11.97 14.06
N GLU A 148 24.88 -11.61 12.77
CA GLU A 148 25.92 -12.22 11.90
C GLU A 148 27.27 -11.49 11.87
N ASP A 149 27.37 -10.25 12.36
CA ASP A 149 28.62 -9.46 12.25
C ASP A 149 29.55 -9.52 13.49
N ALA A 150 29.21 -10.33 14.51
CA ALA A 150 29.98 -10.39 15.76
C ALA A 150 31.03 -11.52 15.84
N ASN A 151 31.26 -12.29 14.77
CA ASN A 151 32.26 -13.37 14.74
C ASN A 151 33.24 -13.22 13.57
N PHE A 152 34.23 -12.32 13.70
CA PHE A 152 35.51 -12.40 13.01
C PHE A 152 36.66 -11.99 13.95
#